data_AF-A0A9E1VC71-F1
#
_entry.id   AF-A0A9E1VC71-F1
#
_cell.length_a   1.000
_cell.length_b   1.000
_cell.length_c   1.000
_cell.angle_alpha   90.00
_cell.angle_beta   90.00
_cell.angle_gamma   90.00
#
_symmetry.space_group_name_H-M   'P 1'
#
loop_
_entity.id
_entity.type
_entity.pdbx_description
1 polymer ?
#
loop_
_entity_poly.entity_id
_entity_poly.type
_entity_poly.pdbx_seq_one_letter_code
_entity_poly.pdbx_strand_id
1 'polypeptide(L)'
;TEKKDLIHVCTLAGAKWCEDPTNRNVSTPRGRLRKDVIPVLRELWSSSDKHAAQASRILHAAADAYEALAPTGNAWKRKKLAELPTPIIAESIHLAVGNTAKNEMVHAIATAVQDAIVEPRTFECSDGCRVHISAHTVEVCYI
;
A
#
# COMPACT_ATOMS: atom_id res chain seq x y z
N THR A 1 7.31 1.41 -21.43
CA THR A 1 7.38 2.14 -22.71
C THR A 1 8.10 3.45 -22.49
N GLU A 2 9.14 3.75 -23.26
CA GLU A 2 9.91 4.98 -23.09
C GLU A 2 9.22 6.15 -23.82
N LYS A 3 9.46 7.39 -23.38
CA LYS A 3 8.84 8.60 -24.00
C LYS A 3 9.08 8.65 -25.51
N LYS A 4 10.25 8.21 -25.97
CA LYS A 4 10.63 8.19 -27.40
C LYS A 4 9.74 7.25 -28.20
N ASP A 5 9.41 6.08 -27.64
CA ASP A 5 8.53 5.10 -28.29
C ASP A 5 7.13 5.69 -28.50
N LEU A 6 6.61 6.39 -27.48
CA LEU A 6 5.30 7.04 -27.55
C LEU A 6 5.26 8.17 -28.58
N ILE A 7 6.32 8.98 -28.67
CA ILE A 7 6.44 10.02 -29.71
C ILE A 7 6.42 9.38 -31.09
N HIS A 8 7.18 8.30 -31.29
CA HIS A 8 7.24 7.59 -32.57
C HIS A 8 5.85 7.05 -32.98
N VAL A 9 5.10 6.44 -32.06
CA VAL A 9 3.74 5.97 -32.30
C VAL A 9 2.80 7.13 -32.66
N CYS A 10 2.85 8.25 -31.93
CA CYS A 10 2.04 9.43 -32.25
C CYS A 10 2.36 10.00 -33.63
N THR A 11 3.65 10.04 -34.00
CA THR A 11 4.08 10.49 -35.34
C THR A 11 3.54 9.56 -36.43
N LEU A 12 3.66 8.24 -36.26
CA LEU A 12 3.12 7.27 -37.22
C LEU A 12 1.60 7.37 -37.36
N ALA A 13 0.89 7.66 -36.27
CA ALA A 13 -0.55 7.82 -36.26
C ALA A 13 -1.04 9.18 -36.78
N GLY A 14 -0.14 10.11 -37.14
CA GLY A 14 -0.51 11.49 -37.50
C GLY A 14 -1.15 12.28 -36.34
N ALA A 15 -0.98 11.80 -35.11
CA ALA A 15 -1.56 12.42 -33.92
C ALA A 15 -0.80 13.69 -33.57
N LYS A 16 -1.51 14.82 -33.52
CA LYS A 16 -0.96 16.08 -32.99
C LYS A 16 -0.79 15.95 -31.48
N TRP A 17 0.39 16.29 -30.98
CA TRP A 17 0.68 16.35 -29.56
C TRP A 17 1.31 17.70 -29.22
N CYS A 18 1.17 18.14 -27.98
CA CYS A 18 1.78 19.36 -27.47
C CYS A 18 2.65 19.05 -26.24
N GLU A 19 3.61 19.92 -25.95
CA GLU A 19 4.40 19.81 -24.73
C GLU A 19 3.64 20.45 -23.57
N ASP A 20 3.20 19.63 -22.61
CA ASP A 20 2.53 20.11 -21.41
C ASP A 20 3.49 20.98 -20.56
N PRO A 21 3.15 22.25 -20.25
CA PRO A 21 3.98 23.14 -19.43
C PRO A 21 4.33 22.57 -18.05
N THR A 22 3.48 21.71 -17.48
CA THR A 22 3.73 21.07 -16.18
C THR A 22 4.93 20.13 -16.21
N ASN A 23 5.38 19.70 -17.39
CA ASN A 23 6.57 18.86 -17.53
C ASN A 23 7.87 19.52 -17.03
N ARG A 24 7.90 20.85 -17.00
CA ARG A 24 9.05 21.64 -16.53
C ARG A 24 8.85 22.18 -15.10
N ASN A 25 7.68 21.94 -14.51
CA ASN A 25 7.34 22.49 -13.21
C ASN A 25 7.96 21.68 -12.06
N VAL A 26 9.07 22.19 -11.53
CA VAL A 26 9.80 21.63 -10.39
C VAL A 26 9.26 22.06 -9.02
N SER A 27 8.22 22.90 -8.95
CA SER A 27 7.63 23.25 -7.65
C SER A 27 6.80 22.12 -7.06
N THR A 28 6.48 21.09 -7.85
CA THR A 28 5.71 19.91 -7.40
C THR A 28 6.62 18.74 -7.02
N PRO A 29 6.26 17.91 -6.02
CA PRO A 29 7.03 16.71 -5.69
C PRO A 29 7.26 15.78 -6.89
N ARG A 30 6.23 15.60 -7.74
CA ARG A 30 6.32 14.80 -8.97
C ARG A 30 7.29 15.40 -9.99
N GLY A 31 7.27 16.72 -10.15
CA GLY A 31 8.20 17.43 -11.03
C GLY A 31 9.65 17.29 -10.59
N ARG A 32 9.92 17.44 -9.28
CA ARG A 32 11.24 17.19 -8.69
C ARG A 32 11.68 15.74 -8.85
N LEU A 33 10.81 14.78 -8.57
CA LEU A 33 11.12 13.35 -8.76
C LEU A 33 11.56 13.07 -10.20
N ARG A 34 10.83 13.60 -11.19
CA ARG A 34 11.13 13.41 -12.61
C ARG A 34 12.44 14.07 -13.04
N LYS A 35 12.72 15.28 -12.55
CA LYS A 35 13.88 16.06 -12.98
C LYS A 35 15.16 15.72 -12.22
N ASP A 36 15.04 15.51 -10.90
CA ASP A 36 16.19 15.48 -10.00
C ASP A 36 16.53 14.07 -9.51
N VAL A 37 15.55 13.15 -9.43
CA VAL A 37 15.74 11.82 -8.83
C VAL A 37 15.83 10.70 -9.87
N ILE A 38 14.85 10.60 -10.77
CA ILE A 38 14.80 9.52 -11.77
C ILE A 38 16.06 9.50 -12.66
N PRO A 39 16.61 10.64 -13.13
CA PRO A 39 17.83 10.62 -13.93
C PRO A 39 19.02 10.02 -13.18
N VAL A 40 19.21 10.40 -11.92
CA VAL A 40 20.29 9.86 -11.07
C VAL A 40 20.12 8.35 -10.86
N LEU A 41 18.90 7.88 -10.62
CA LEU A 41 18.62 6.44 -10.50
C LEU A 41 18.89 5.68 -11.80
N ARG A 42 18.68 6.30 -12.97
CA ARG A 42 19.00 5.70 -14.27
C ARG A 42 20.49 5.70 -14.58
N GLU A 43 21.24 6.69 -14.09
CA GLU A 43 22.71 6.71 -14.19
C GLU A 43 23.33 5.57 -13.38
N LEU A 44 22.82 5.31 -12.17
CA LEU A 44 23.27 4.18 -11.34
C LEU A 44 22.78 2.83 -11.88
N TRP A 45 21.51 2.77 -12.29
CA TRP A 45 20.87 1.57 -12.83
C TRP A 45 19.97 1.92 -14.01
N SER A 46 20.45 1.64 -15.22
CA SER A 46 19.80 2.03 -16.49
C SER A 46 18.34 1.62 -16.64
N SER A 47 17.91 0.57 -15.92
CA SER A 47 16.54 0.02 -15.95
C SER A 47 15.76 0.22 -14.65
N SER A 48 16.15 1.17 -13.80
CA SER A 48 15.52 1.42 -12.47
C SER A 48 14.01 1.67 -12.55
N ASP A 49 13.54 2.42 -13.54
CA ASP A 49 12.12 2.67 -13.79
C ASP A 49 11.36 1.41 -14.24
N LYS A 50 11.98 0.58 -15.09
CA LYS A 50 11.43 -0.72 -15.50
C LYS A 50 11.33 -1.69 -14.32
N HIS A 51 12.35 -1.72 -13.47
CA HIS A 51 12.35 -2.53 -12.25
C HIS A 51 11.27 -2.06 -11.26
N ALA A 52 11.13 -0.75 -11.04
CA ALA A 52 10.08 -0.20 -10.20
C ALA A 52 8.68 -0.55 -10.73
N ALA A 53 8.46 -0.44 -12.05
CA ALA A 53 7.21 -0.83 -12.68
C ALA A 53 6.93 -2.35 -12.55
N GLN A 54 7.95 -3.19 -12.65
CA GLN A 54 7.81 -4.64 -12.45
C GLN A 54 7.50 -4.99 -10.99
N ALA A 55 8.23 -4.40 -10.04
CA ALA A 55 7.96 -4.57 -8.62
C ALA A 55 6.52 -4.15 -8.29
N SER A 56 6.06 -3.01 -8.82
CA SER A 56 4.68 -2.55 -8.64
C SER A 56 3.64 -3.56 -9.15
N ARG A 57 3.86 -4.21 -10.30
CA ARG A 57 2.96 -5.27 -10.79
C ARG A 57 2.88 -6.46 -9.85
N ILE A 58 4.02 -6.92 -9.34
CA ILE A 58 4.08 -8.06 -8.41
C ILE A 58 3.40 -7.70 -7.08
N LEU A 59 3.68 -6.50 -6.55
CA LEU A 59 3.08 -6.02 -5.31
C LEU A 59 1.57 -5.86 -5.44
N HIS A 60 1.06 -5.39 -6.59
CA HIS A 60 -0.37 -5.27 -6.81
C HIS A 60 -1.06 -6.63 -6.84
N ALA A 61 -0.50 -7.60 -7.59
CA ALA A 61 -1.04 -8.96 -7.60
C ALA A 61 -1.01 -9.62 -6.22
N ALA A 62 0.02 -9.34 -5.41
CA ALA A 62 0.08 -9.81 -4.02
C ALA A 62 -0.98 -9.14 -3.14
N ALA A 63 -1.18 -7.83 -3.28
CA ALA A 63 -2.21 -7.09 -2.55
C ALA A 63 -3.61 -7.62 -2.88
N ASP A 64 -3.94 -7.81 -4.16
CA ASP A 64 -5.21 -8.37 -4.59
C ASP A 64 -5.46 -9.78 -4.00
N ALA A 65 -4.40 -10.60 -3.94
CA ALA A 65 -4.48 -11.93 -3.33
C ALA A 65 -4.69 -11.87 -1.81
N TYR A 66 -4.07 -10.93 -1.11
CA TYR A 66 -4.29 -10.74 0.32
C TYR A 66 -5.69 -10.23 0.61
N GLU A 67 -6.17 -9.25 -0.15
CA GLU A 67 -7.53 -8.71 -0.03
C GLU A 67 -8.58 -9.81 -0.25
N ALA A 68 -8.40 -10.66 -1.27
CA ALA A 68 -9.30 -11.78 -1.54
C ALA A 68 -9.33 -12.85 -0.43
N LEU A 69 -8.25 -12.98 0.35
CA LEU A 69 -8.12 -13.95 1.43
C LEU A 69 -8.44 -13.37 2.81
N ALA A 70 -8.47 -12.05 2.95
CA ALA A 70 -8.69 -11.36 4.22
C ALA A 70 -10.13 -11.55 4.72
N PRO A 71 -10.34 -12.11 5.94
CA PRO A 71 -11.65 -12.11 6.55
C PRO A 71 -12.22 -10.70 6.71
N THR A 72 -13.40 -10.46 6.16
CA THR A 72 -14.10 -9.18 6.27
C THR A 72 -14.82 -9.03 7.62
N GLY A 73 -15.26 -7.81 7.92
CA GLY A 73 -15.99 -7.47 9.14
C GLY A 73 -15.15 -6.64 10.11
N ASN A 74 -15.64 -6.49 11.34
CA ASN A 74 -15.00 -5.71 12.40
C ASN A 74 -14.78 -6.53 13.69
N ALA A 75 -15.05 -7.84 13.66
CA ALA A 75 -14.89 -8.70 14.83
C ALA A 75 -14.54 -10.13 14.39
N TRP A 76 -13.50 -10.70 15.01
CA TRP A 76 -13.02 -12.05 14.71
C TRP A 76 -12.65 -12.82 15.97
N LYS A 77 -12.72 -14.14 15.89
CA LYS A 77 -12.10 -15.01 16.90
C LYS A 77 -10.58 -14.94 16.74
N ARG A 78 -9.87 -14.49 17.77
CA ARG A 78 -8.41 -14.33 17.74
C ARG A 78 -7.71 -15.60 17.29
N LYS A 79 -8.10 -16.76 17.81
CA LYS A 79 -7.51 -18.06 17.44
C LYS A 79 -7.56 -18.32 15.92
N LYS A 80 -8.72 -18.09 15.29
CA LYS A 80 -8.89 -18.30 13.84
C LYS A 80 -8.11 -17.28 13.02
N LEU A 81 -8.10 -16.03 13.47
CA LEU A 81 -7.38 -14.97 12.76
C LEU A 81 -5.85 -15.18 12.86
N ALA A 82 -5.36 -15.60 14.02
CA ALA A 82 -3.95 -15.87 14.28
C ALA A 82 -3.38 -17.06 13.49
N GLU A 83 -4.23 -17.99 13.02
CA GLU A 83 -3.84 -19.09 12.12
C GLU A 83 -3.46 -18.60 10.72
N LEU A 84 -3.81 -17.37 10.36
CA LEU A 84 -3.47 -16.78 9.06
C LEU A 84 -2.05 -16.17 9.06
N PRO A 85 -1.41 -16.08 7.89
CA PRO A 85 -0.19 -15.30 7.71
C PRO A 85 -0.38 -13.83 8.13
N THR A 86 0.64 -13.24 8.76
CA THR A 86 0.62 -11.83 9.22
C THR A 86 0.17 -10.83 8.15
N PRO A 87 0.56 -10.95 6.86
CA PRO A 87 0.07 -10.04 5.82
C PRO A 87 -1.45 -10.08 5.62
N ILE A 88 -2.08 -11.25 5.77
CA ILE A 88 -3.54 -11.40 5.63
C ILE A 88 -4.25 -10.83 6.86
N ILE A 89 -3.67 -11.02 8.05
CA ILE A 89 -4.18 -10.40 9.28
C ILE A 89 -4.11 -8.87 9.15
N ALA A 90 -2.96 -8.34 8.71
CA ALA A 90 -2.77 -6.91 8.50
C ALA A 90 -3.78 -6.36 7.49
N GLU A 91 -4.03 -7.06 6.38
CA GLU A 91 -5.05 -6.64 5.41
C GLU A 91 -6.46 -6.67 6.00
N SER A 92 -6.80 -7.68 6.80
CA SER A 92 -8.11 -7.78 7.47
C SER A 92 -8.34 -6.59 8.43
N ILE A 93 -7.30 -6.23 9.19
CA ILE A 93 -7.33 -5.06 10.07
C ILE A 93 -7.42 -3.78 9.24
N HIS A 94 -6.62 -3.64 8.18
CA HIS A 94 -6.62 -2.48 7.30
C HIS A 94 -8.00 -2.23 6.67
N LEU A 95 -8.64 -3.28 6.13
CA LEU A 95 -9.99 -3.19 5.59
C LEU A 95 -11.02 -2.74 6.63
N ALA A 96 -10.86 -3.15 7.88
CA ALA A 96 -11.81 -2.83 8.95
C ALA A 96 -11.61 -1.44 9.57
N VAL A 97 -10.36 -0.97 9.70
CA VAL A 97 -10.04 0.37 10.25
C VAL A 97 -10.00 1.45 9.16
N GLY A 98 -9.74 1.08 7.91
CA GLY A 98 -9.57 1.99 6.78
C GLY A 98 -8.42 2.97 7.01
N ASN A 99 -8.64 4.25 6.64
CA ASN A 99 -7.63 5.30 6.77
C ASN A 99 -7.41 5.80 8.20
N THR A 100 -8.08 5.22 9.19
CA THR A 100 -7.95 5.65 10.60
C THR A 100 -6.67 5.12 11.27
N ALA A 101 -5.97 4.18 10.64
CA ALA A 101 -4.72 3.65 11.14
C ALA A 101 -3.59 3.78 10.11
N LYS A 102 -2.40 4.14 10.58
CA LYS A 102 -1.18 4.08 9.76
C LYS A 102 -0.76 2.62 9.55
N ASN A 103 -0.05 2.34 8.46
CA ASN A 103 0.43 1.00 8.12
C ASN A 103 1.28 0.37 9.25
N GLU A 104 2.13 1.15 9.92
CA GLU A 104 2.90 0.71 11.08
C GLU A 104 2.02 0.21 12.23
N MET A 105 0.91 0.90 12.50
CA MET A 105 -0.07 0.52 13.53
C MET A 105 -0.78 -0.77 13.15
N VAL A 106 -1.23 -0.88 11.89
CA VAL A 106 -1.87 -2.08 11.35
C VAL A 106 -0.94 -3.30 11.51
N HIS A 107 0.35 -3.15 11.20
CA HIS A 107 1.32 -4.23 11.35
C HIS A 107 1.56 -4.60 12.83
N ALA A 108 1.61 -3.61 13.73
CA ALA A 108 1.72 -3.85 15.16
C ALA A 108 0.50 -4.62 15.70
N ILE A 109 -0.71 -4.25 15.28
CA ILE A 109 -1.95 -4.96 15.61
C ILE A 109 -1.89 -6.39 15.08
N ALA A 110 -1.52 -6.60 13.82
CA ALA A 110 -1.43 -7.93 13.22
C ALA A 110 -0.45 -8.85 13.98
N THR A 111 0.69 -8.31 14.41
CA THR A 111 1.65 -9.03 15.25
C THR A 111 1.06 -9.36 16.62
N ALA A 112 0.34 -8.41 17.23
CA ALA A 112 -0.33 -8.61 18.50
C ALA A 112 -1.45 -9.67 18.46
N VAL A 113 -2.11 -9.84 17.31
CA VAL A 113 -3.07 -10.95 17.13
C VAL A 113 -2.39 -12.31 17.24
N GLN A 114 -1.18 -12.45 16.70
CA GLN A 114 -0.45 -13.73 16.62
C GLN A 114 0.40 -14.06 17.85
N ASP A 115 0.79 -13.07 18.65
CA ASP A 115 1.62 -13.33 19.81
C ASP A 115 0.90 -14.17 20.88
N ALA A 116 1.67 -14.70 21.83
CA ALA A 116 1.16 -15.53 22.91
C ALA A 116 0.58 -14.73 24.10
N ILE A 117 0.56 -13.39 24.03
CA ILE A 117 0.15 -12.52 25.14
C ILE A 117 -1.38 -12.58 25.26
N VAL A 118 -1.89 -12.96 26.44
CA VAL A 118 -3.33 -13.12 26.68
C VAL A 118 -3.98 -11.89 27.29
N GLU A 119 -3.17 -11.00 27.87
CA GLU A 119 -3.61 -9.73 28.43
C GLU A 119 -4.27 -8.87 27.36
N PRO A 120 -5.48 -8.33 27.62
CA PRO A 120 -6.16 -7.47 26.67
C PRO A 120 -5.34 -6.23 26.34
N ARG A 121 -5.27 -5.90 25.04
CA ARG A 121 -4.61 -4.69 24.53
C ARG A 121 -5.58 -3.91 23.67
N THR A 122 -5.49 -2.59 23.77
CA THR A 122 -6.25 -1.67 22.96
C THR A 122 -5.30 -0.77 22.19
N PHE A 123 -5.56 -0.63 20.89
CA PHE A 123 -4.83 0.26 20.00
C PHE A 123 -5.77 1.38 19.60
N GLU A 124 -5.45 2.60 20.03
CA GLU A 124 -6.19 3.81 19.65
C GLU A 124 -5.77 4.23 18.24
N CYS A 125 -6.73 4.23 17.31
CA CYS A 125 -6.59 4.74 15.95
C CYS A 125 -7.11 6.19 15.90
N SER A 126 -7.05 6.85 14.73
CA SER A 126 -7.65 8.18 14.58
C SER A 126 -9.19 8.08 14.50
N ASP A 127 -9.84 9.24 14.59
CA ASP A 127 -11.28 9.39 14.32
C ASP A 127 -12.19 8.50 15.18
N GLY A 128 -11.81 8.28 16.44
CA GLY A 128 -12.58 7.48 17.39
C GLY A 128 -12.56 5.98 17.10
N CYS A 129 -11.74 5.51 16.16
CA CYS A 129 -11.53 4.09 15.92
C CYS A 129 -10.59 3.50 16.97
N ARG A 130 -10.90 2.30 17.48
CA ARG A 130 -10.02 1.53 18.36
C ARG A 130 -10.07 0.06 18.01
N VAL A 131 -8.93 -0.62 18.14
CA VAL A 131 -8.82 -2.07 17.98
C VAL A 131 -8.55 -2.70 19.34
N HIS A 132 -9.48 -3.52 19.81
CA HIS A 132 -9.36 -4.27 21.04
C HIS A 132 -9.00 -5.73 20.73
N ILE A 133 -7.94 -6.23 21.36
CA ILE A 133 -7.48 -7.61 21.25
C ILE A 133 -7.53 -8.22 22.65
N SER A 134 -8.29 -9.30 22.81
CA SER A 134 -8.34 -10.10 24.03
C SER A 134 -7.70 -11.47 23.80
N ALA A 135 -7.76 -12.37 24.78
CA ALA A 135 -7.37 -13.78 24.59
C ALA A 135 -8.24 -14.51 23.55
N HIS A 136 -9.44 -14.00 23.23
CA HIS A 136 -10.44 -14.72 22.45
C HIS A 136 -10.92 -13.98 21.21
N THR A 137 -10.92 -12.65 21.23
CA THR A 137 -11.51 -11.81 20.19
C THR A 137 -10.56 -10.71 19.76
N VAL A 138 -10.76 -10.26 18.51
CA VAL A 138 -10.19 -9.06 17.93
C VAL A 138 -11.37 -8.25 17.42
N GLU A 139 -11.53 -7.02 17.90
CA GLU A 139 -12.69 -6.18 17.64
C GLU A 139 -12.26 -4.76 17.25
N VAL A 140 -12.85 -4.23 16.19
CA VAL A 140 -12.69 -2.85 15.74
C VAL A 140 -13.97 -2.09 16.09
N CYS A 141 -13.83 -1.06 16.91
CA CYS A 141 -14.95 -0.24 17.39
C CYS A 141 -14.77 1.21 16.95
N TYR A 142 -15.85 1.82 16.48
CA TYR A 142 -15.94 3.26 16.24
C TYR A 142 -16.73 3.89 17.39
N ILE A 143 -16.16 4.92 18.02
CA ILE A 143 -16.75 5.70 19.11
C ILE A 143 -17.47 6.92 18.54
#